data_AF-A0A2P6NGC3-F1
#
_entry.id   AF-A0A2P6NGC3-F1
#
_cell.length_a   1.000
_cell.length_b   1.000
_cell.length_c   1.000
_cell.angle_alpha   90.00
_cell.angle_beta   90.00
_cell.angle_gamma   90.00
#
_symmetry.space_group_name_H-M   'P 1'
#
loop_
_entity.id
_entity.type
_entity.pdbx_description
1 polymer ?
#
loop_
_entity_poly.entity_id
_entity_poly.type
_entity_poly.pdbx_seq_one_letter_code
_entity_poly.pdbx_strand_id
1 'polypeptide(L)'
;MQFEAAISLSEVIVHSCMLSQQEVPTNQWAVQLKKEADPERTAESHGFTYKSSIGSLPDHYLFEKKSDTIIGETHPKLEDDPNVLWSERQVTTVISHDGNSG
;
A
#
# COMPACT_ATOMS: atom_id res chain seq x y z
N MET A 1 47.75 -49.82 -4.86
CA MET A 1 46.79 -49.12 -3.99
C MET A 1 46.43 -47.81 -4.68
N GLN A 2 45.25 -47.72 -5.28
CA GLN A 2 44.69 -46.48 -5.82
C GLN A 2 43.19 -46.51 -5.51
N PHE A 3 42.73 -45.52 -4.76
CA PHE A 3 41.31 -45.27 -4.50
C PHE A 3 40.98 -43.94 -5.17
N GLU A 4 40.27 -43.98 -6.29
CA GLU A 4 39.66 -42.77 -6.86
C GLU A 4 38.19 -42.77 -6.46
N ALA A 5 37.86 -41.93 -5.49
CA ALA A 5 36.50 -41.69 -5.05
C ALA A 5 35.80 -40.82 -6.09
N ALA A 6 34.90 -41.42 -6.87
CA ALA A 6 34.01 -40.69 -7.76
C ALA A 6 32.97 -39.93 -6.91
N ILE A 7 33.13 -38.61 -6.81
CA ILE A 7 32.16 -37.73 -6.16
C ILE A 7 31.00 -37.53 -7.14
N SER A 8 29.89 -38.21 -6.87
CA SER A 8 28.62 -37.98 -7.55
C SER A 8 28.06 -36.62 -7.10
N LEU A 9 28.04 -35.65 -8.01
CA LEU A 9 27.40 -34.35 -7.78
C LEU A 9 25.89 -34.52 -7.94
N SER A 10 25.17 -34.64 -6.83
CA SER A 10 23.71 -34.54 -6.81
C SER A 10 23.30 -33.07 -6.99
N GLU A 11 22.64 -32.79 -8.11
CA GLU A 11 22.08 -31.50 -8.51
C GLU A 11 20.97 -31.07 -7.53
N VAL A 12 21.16 -29.95 -6.83
CA VAL A 12 20.15 -29.37 -5.94
C VAL A 12 19.26 -28.47 -6.78
N ILE A 13 18.09 -28.98 -7.18
CA ILE A 13 17.05 -28.16 -7.82
C ILE A 13 16.39 -27.30 -6.72
N VAL A 14 16.80 -26.04 -6.64
CA VAL A 14 16.11 -25.03 -5.83
C VAL A 14 14.80 -24.69 -6.54
N HIS A 15 13.69 -25.26 -6.08
CA HIS A 15 12.36 -24.80 -6.49
C HIS A 15 12.16 -23.39 -5.94
N SER A 16 12.45 -22.38 -6.77
CA SER A 16 12.10 -20.99 -6.48
C SER A 16 10.58 -20.88 -6.48
N CYS A 17 9.98 -20.83 -5.29
CA CYS A 17 8.56 -20.52 -5.12
C CYS A 17 8.34 -19.08 -5.62
N MET A 18 7.80 -18.94 -6.83
CA MET A 18 7.49 -17.64 -7.42
C MET A 18 6.21 -17.11 -6.76
N LEU A 19 6.35 -16.43 -5.62
CA LEU A 19 5.27 -15.63 -5.06
C LEU A 19 5.04 -14.43 -5.97
N SER A 20 3.85 -14.30 -6.56
CA SER A 20 3.47 -13.05 -7.23
C SER A 20 2.96 -12.07 -6.18
N GLN A 21 3.55 -10.87 -6.17
CA GLN A 21 3.12 -9.76 -5.33
C GLN A 21 2.42 -8.74 -6.22
N GLN A 22 1.16 -8.45 -5.92
CA GLN A 22 0.39 -7.43 -6.61
C GLN A 22 -0.01 -6.32 -5.61
N GLU A 23 0.36 -5.08 -5.92
CA GLU A 23 -0.12 -3.92 -5.16
C GLU A 23 -1.53 -3.54 -5.62
N VAL A 24 -2.47 -3.52 -4.68
CA VAL A 24 -3.86 -3.13 -4.90
C VAL A 24 -4.12 -1.80 -4.18
N PRO A 25 -4.53 -0.75 -4.89
CA PRO A 25 -4.80 0.54 -4.26
C PRO A 25 -6.04 0.46 -3.37
N THR A 26 -5.92 0.98 -2.15
CA THR A 26 -7.01 1.02 -1.16
C THR A 26 -7.85 2.29 -1.32
N ASN A 27 -8.89 2.45 -0.52
CA ASN A 27 -9.63 3.72 -0.43
C ASN A 27 -9.11 4.64 0.67
N GLN A 28 -7.85 4.48 1.08
CA GLN A 28 -7.24 5.26 2.14
C GLN A 28 -6.09 6.12 1.63
N TRP A 29 -5.95 7.30 2.23
CA TRP A 29 -4.92 8.28 1.92
C TRP A 29 -4.23 8.72 3.20
N ALA A 30 -2.90 8.70 3.19
CA ALA A 30 -2.11 9.40 4.19
C ALA A 30 -1.99 10.85 3.74
N VAL A 31 -2.23 11.79 4.65
CA VAL A 31 -2.27 13.22 4.35
C VAL A 31 -1.49 13.97 5.41
N GLN A 32 -0.57 14.83 4.98
CA GLN A 32 0.08 15.81 5.83
C GLN A 32 -0.62 17.15 5.69
N LEU A 33 -1.01 17.75 6.80
CA LEU A 33 -1.63 19.07 6.83
C LEU A 33 -0.68 20.13 7.41
N LYS A 34 -1.05 21.40 7.23
CA LYS A 34 -0.49 22.50 8.02
C LYS A 34 -0.88 22.32 9.50
N LYS A 35 0.00 22.75 10.39
CA LYS A 35 -0.11 22.59 11.85
C LYS A 35 -1.43 23.06 12.49
N GLU A 36 -2.09 24.05 11.90
CA GLU A 36 -3.34 24.63 12.42
C GLU A 36 -4.58 24.18 11.62
N ALA A 37 -4.40 23.30 10.65
CA ALA A 37 -5.50 22.79 9.85
C ALA A 37 -6.29 21.74 10.64
N ASP A 38 -7.60 21.77 10.47
CA ASP A 38 -8.51 20.80 11.05
C ASP A 38 -8.64 19.58 10.11
N PRO A 39 -8.17 18.39 10.51
CA PRO A 39 -8.19 17.21 9.65
C PRO A 39 -9.60 16.72 9.33
N GLU A 40 -10.57 16.87 10.24
CA GLU A 40 -11.96 16.47 10.01
C GLU A 40 -12.57 17.36 8.94
N ARG A 41 -12.44 18.68 9.12
CA ARG A 41 -12.97 19.65 8.16
C ARG A 41 -12.30 19.55 6.78
N THR A 42 -10.99 19.34 6.73
CA THR A 42 -10.28 19.13 5.46
C THR A 42 -10.76 17.85 4.79
N ALA A 43 -10.88 16.73 5.52
CA ALA A 43 -11.38 15.49 4.95
C ALA A 43 -12.79 15.66 4.36
N GLU A 44 -13.73 16.24 5.14
CA GLU A 44 -15.12 16.44 4.72
C GLU A 44 -15.25 17.34 3.48
N SER A 45 -14.46 18.43 3.43
CA SER A 45 -14.47 19.37 2.31
C SER A 45 -14.09 18.71 0.98
N HIS A 46 -13.35 17.60 1.03
CA HIS A 46 -12.89 16.83 -0.13
C HIS A 46 -13.63 15.49 -0.30
N GLY A 47 -14.71 15.27 0.46
CA GLY A 47 -15.51 14.05 0.36
C GLY A 47 -14.84 12.80 0.97
N PHE A 48 -13.87 13.01 1.84
CA PHE A 48 -13.27 11.96 2.66
C PHE A 48 -13.88 11.94 4.06
N THR A 49 -13.58 10.87 4.78
CA THR A 49 -13.79 10.73 6.20
C THR A 49 -12.44 10.68 6.90
N TYR A 50 -12.22 11.57 7.86
CA TYR A 50 -11.07 11.45 8.76
C TYR A 50 -11.19 10.18 9.60
N LYS A 51 -10.11 9.40 9.71
CA LYS A 51 -10.07 8.16 10.49
C LYS A 51 -9.28 8.34 11.77
N SER A 52 -8.02 8.73 11.65
CA SER A 52 -7.12 8.84 12.78
C SER A 52 -5.86 9.62 12.42
N SER A 53 -5.07 9.99 13.43
CA SER A 53 -3.67 10.35 13.24
C SER A 53 -2.83 9.12 12.83
N ILE A 54 -1.74 9.36 12.13
CA ILE A 54 -0.80 8.29 11.74
C ILE A 54 0.30 8.18 12.81
N GLY A 55 0.09 7.26 13.75
CA GLY A 55 1.06 6.96 14.81
C GLY A 55 1.47 8.20 15.61
N SER A 56 2.78 8.45 15.68
CA SER A 56 3.37 9.61 16.35
C SER A 56 3.81 10.72 15.38
N LEU A 57 3.45 10.63 14.10
CA LEU A 57 3.82 11.64 13.12
C LEU A 57 2.93 12.88 13.31
N PRO A 58 3.50 14.06 13.63
CA PRO A 58 2.70 15.26 13.79
C PRO A 58 2.13 15.69 12.45
N ASP A 59 0.92 16.24 12.47
CA ASP A 59 0.22 16.77 11.30
C ASP A 59 -0.05 15.73 10.18
N HIS A 60 0.10 14.43 10.47
CA HIS A 60 -0.18 13.33 9.55
C HIS A 60 -1.44 12.58 9.95
N TYR A 61 -2.34 12.40 8.99
CA TYR A 61 -3.68 11.89 9.20
C TYR A 61 -4.05 10.88 8.13
N LEU A 62 -4.88 9.92 8.51
CA LEU A 62 -5.44 8.92 7.61
C LEU A 62 -6.86 9.33 7.22
N PHE A 63 -7.07 9.53 5.93
CA PHE A 63 -8.37 9.83 5.33
C PHE A 63 -8.87 8.60 4.55
N GLU A 64 -10.18 8.39 4.52
CA GLU A 64 -10.81 7.31 3.76
C GLU A 64 -11.92 7.84 2.85
N LYS A 65 -11.94 7.36 1.61
CA LYS A 65 -13.02 7.63 0.67
C LYS A 65 -14.04 6.49 0.74
N LYS A 66 -15.34 6.80 0.77
CA LYS A 66 -16.38 5.77 0.71
C LYS A 66 -16.32 5.05 -0.64
N SER A 67 -16.46 3.74 -0.62
CA SER A 67 -16.26 2.83 -1.77
C SER A 67 -17.19 3.07 -2.94
N ASP A 68 -18.30 3.78 -2.75
CA ASP A 68 -19.35 3.99 -3.74
C ASP A 68 -19.06 5.14 -4.72
N THR A 69 -17.91 5.81 -4.60
CA THR A 69 -17.54 6.89 -5.52
C THR A 69 -17.02 6.33 -6.83
N ILE A 70 -17.84 6.51 -7.87
CA ILE A 70 -17.73 6.03 -9.24
C ILE A 70 -16.29 6.02 -9.78
N ILE A 71 -15.92 4.89 -10.36
CA ILE A 71 -14.70 4.66 -11.16
C ILE A 71 -14.69 5.71 -12.28
N GLY A 72 -13.98 6.83 -12.08
CA GLY A 72 -13.90 7.92 -13.05
C GLY A 72 -13.93 9.32 -12.46
N GLU A 73 -14.32 9.50 -11.20
CA GLU A 73 -14.14 10.81 -10.54
C GLU A 73 -12.67 11.01 -10.24
N THR A 74 -12.05 11.79 -11.14
CA THR A 74 -10.77 12.49 -11.04
C THR A 74 -10.37 12.63 -9.58
N HIS A 75 -9.25 11.99 -9.22
CA HIS A 75 -8.55 12.09 -7.93
C HIS A 75 -9.05 13.27 -7.09
N PRO A 76 -9.58 13.04 -5.88
CA PRO A 76 -9.88 14.15 -4.97
C PRO A 76 -8.57 14.92 -4.82
N LYS A 77 -8.53 16.16 -5.33
CA LYS A 77 -7.29 16.91 -5.44
C LYS A 77 -6.95 17.52 -4.10
N LEU A 78 -6.59 16.66 -3.14
CA LEU A 78 -6.01 17.08 -1.87
C LEU A 78 -4.79 17.98 -2.13
N GLU A 79 -4.04 17.71 -3.21
CA GLU A 79 -2.89 18.52 -3.65
C GLU A 79 -3.23 19.99 -4.00
N ASP A 80 -4.48 20.28 -4.36
CA ASP A 80 -4.93 21.66 -4.64
C ASP A 80 -5.39 22.39 -3.37
N ASP A 81 -5.53 21.69 -2.22
CA ASP A 81 -5.94 22.29 -0.97
C ASP A 81 -4.78 23.05 -0.31
N PRO A 82 -4.94 24.35 0.03
CA PRO A 82 -3.87 25.13 0.63
C PRO A 82 -3.43 24.62 2.01
N ASN A 83 -4.21 23.79 2.69
CA ASN A 83 -3.88 23.20 3.99
C ASN A 83 -3.19 21.84 3.87
N VAL A 84 -3.22 21.20 2.70
CA VAL A 84 -2.53 19.94 2.46
C VAL A 84 -1.12 20.24 1.98
N LEU A 85 -0.14 19.67 2.67
CA LEU A 85 1.27 19.77 2.31
C LEU A 85 1.71 18.59 1.44
N TRP A 86 1.07 17.44 1.67
CA TRP A 86 1.38 16.19 0.99
C TRP A 86 0.22 15.21 1.14
N SER A 87 0.00 14.36 0.15
CA SER A 87 -0.97 13.27 0.23
C SER A 87 -0.55 12.08 -0.62
N GLU A 88 -0.76 10.87 -0.13
CA GLU A 88 -0.47 9.63 -0.87
C GLU A 88 -1.54 8.56 -0.62
N ARG A 89 -1.97 7.91 -1.70
CA ARG A 89 -2.92 6.80 -1.65
C ARG A 89 -2.22 5.54 -1.13
N GLN A 90 -2.80 4.91 -0.12
CA GLN A 90 -2.27 3.67 0.45
C GLN A 90 -2.56 2.49 -0.49
N VAL A 91 -1.58 1.62 -0.67
CA VAL A 91 -1.70 0.35 -1.40
C VAL A 91 -1.57 -0.81 -0.42
N THR A 92 -2.21 -1.93 -0.73
CA THR A 92 -2.03 -3.19 0.00
C THR A 92 -1.40 -4.23 -0.92
N THR A 93 -0.44 -4.99 -0.41
CA THR A 93 0.19 -6.06 -1.19
C THR A 93 -0.60 -7.35 -1.01
N VAL A 94 -1.18 -7.84 -2.10
CA VAL A 94 -1.79 -9.17 -2.15
C VAL A 94 -0.72 -10.15 -2.63
N ILE A 95 -0.50 -11.20 -1.82
CA ILE A 95 0.42 -12.28 -2.14
C ILE A 95 -0.41 -13.47 -2.60
N SER A 96 -0.30 -13.82 -3.89
CA SER A 96 -1.01 -14.98 -4.45
C SER A 96 -0.05 -16.17 -4.51
N HIS A 97 -0.49 -17.32 -4.00
CA HIS A 97 0.22 -18.59 -4.07
C HIS A 97 -0.34 -19.40 -5.25
N ASP A 98 0.32 -19.36 -6.40
CA ASP A 98 0.04 -20.28 -7.52
C ASP A 98 0.57 -21.67 -7.18
N GLY A 99 -0.26 -22.44 -6.48
CA GLY A 99 0.08 -23.80 -6.12
C GLY A 99 -1.06 -24.53 -5.43
N ASN A 100 -2.02 -25.02 -6.22
CA ASN A 100 -2.42 -26.43 -6.17
C ASN A 100 -3.30 -26.79 -7.38
N SER A 101 -2.76 -27.63 -8.26
CA SER A 101 -3.52 -28.39 -9.24
C SER A 101 -4.41 -29.40 -8.50
N GLY A 102 -5.70 -29.41 -8.83
CA GLY A 102 -6.61 -30.51 -8.56
C GLY A 102 -7.10 -31.09 -9.87
#